data_AF-A0A7S0FKZ5-F1
#
_entry.id   AF-A0A7S0FKZ5-F1
#
_cell.length_a   1.000
_cell.length_b   1.000
_cell.length_c   1.000
_cell.angle_alpha   90.00
_cell.angle_beta   90.00
_cell.angle_gamma   90.00
#
_symmetry.space_group_name_H-M   'P 1'
#
loop_
_entity.id
_entity.type
_entity.pdbx_description
1 polymer ?
#
loop_
_entity_poly.entity_id
_entity_poly.type
_entity_poly.pdbx_seq_one_letter_code
_entity_poly.pdbx_strand_id
1 'polypeptide(L)'
;DNKPTMSDDGDIVVIEYAALLEEPGESDAANELKEKLTAAFGTDKSLGIVAIRGVPQFLEVRTEFLPMAHRLAHLPHDYLENELSDPKTLYNAGWSHGKEKLGDKPDTAKGSFYFNPLSDQPGTPELRDQFPLSYPCNVWPDERKIPGFEVKAKDLGSIMHKAVVRLSLHIDALAKKRLGESYADHMLYKQMQATDKAKGRLLYYFPIESSDASASGEKVSASEDSWIGWHNDSGFLTALAGDMYVNDETGQPIDKSLIDPAAGLYAVNR
;
A
#
# COMPACT_ATOMS: atom_id res chain seq x y z
N ASP A 1 -15.06 -35.11 -4.86
CA ASP A 1 -13.67 -34.91 -4.42
C ASP A 1 -13.06 -33.66 -5.04
N ASN A 2 -13.46 -32.48 -4.54
CA ASN A 2 -12.83 -31.20 -4.88
C ASN A 2 -11.80 -30.89 -3.80
N LYS A 3 -10.63 -31.53 -3.88
CA LYS A 3 -9.46 -30.96 -3.23
C LYS A 3 -8.94 -29.86 -4.17
N PRO A 4 -8.74 -28.63 -3.70
CA PRO A 4 -7.98 -27.66 -4.48
C PRO A 4 -6.60 -28.29 -4.72
N THR A 5 -6.27 -28.49 -5.98
CA THR A 5 -4.89 -28.73 -6.39
C THR A 5 -4.09 -27.53 -5.92
N MET A 6 -3.19 -27.72 -4.95
CA MET A 6 -2.16 -26.75 -4.68
C MET A 6 -1.36 -26.59 -5.97
N SER A 7 -1.51 -25.46 -6.64
CA SER A 7 -0.52 -25.00 -7.60
C SER A 7 0.81 -24.90 -6.86
N ASP A 8 1.90 -25.34 -7.50
CA ASP A 8 3.28 -25.08 -7.08
C ASP A 8 3.56 -23.57 -7.20
N ASP A 9 2.82 -22.75 -6.45
CA ASP A 9 2.95 -21.30 -6.43
C ASP A 9 4.21 -20.92 -5.69
N GLY A 10 5.04 -20.08 -6.30
CA GLY A 10 6.32 -19.66 -5.73
C GLY A 10 6.10 -19.05 -4.34
N ASP A 11 6.84 -19.52 -3.33
CA ASP A 11 6.78 -18.97 -1.99
C ASP A 11 7.15 -17.47 -1.98
N ILE A 12 6.50 -16.69 -1.12
CA ILE A 12 6.90 -15.29 -0.91
C ILE A 12 8.34 -15.24 -0.40
N VAL A 13 9.19 -14.53 -1.13
CA VAL A 13 10.58 -14.35 -0.73
C VAL A 13 10.64 -13.38 0.45
N VAL A 14 11.27 -13.81 1.54
CA VAL A 14 11.51 -12.98 2.73
C VAL A 14 12.98 -12.56 2.81
N ILE A 15 13.22 -11.27 2.99
CA ILE A 15 14.56 -10.69 3.21
C ILE A 15 14.62 -9.92 4.54
N GLU A 16 15.80 -9.85 5.12
CA GLU A 16 16.05 -9.03 6.30
C GLU A 16 16.37 -7.59 5.89
N TYR A 17 15.76 -6.62 6.58
CA TYR A 17 16.04 -5.20 6.38
C TYR A 17 17.53 -4.88 6.57
N ALA A 18 18.21 -5.55 7.50
CA ALA A 18 19.65 -5.39 7.71
C ALA A 18 20.47 -5.69 6.45
N ALA A 19 20.07 -6.67 5.64
CA ALA A 19 20.76 -6.98 4.39
C ALA A 19 20.62 -5.84 3.36
N LEU A 20 19.52 -5.08 3.40
CA LEU A 20 19.34 -3.92 2.53
C LEU A 20 20.22 -2.73 2.93
N LEU A 21 20.73 -2.69 4.16
CA LEU A 21 21.63 -1.63 4.65
C LEU A 21 23.06 -1.78 4.12
N GLU A 22 23.43 -2.97 3.66
CA GLU A 22 24.71 -3.21 3.01
C GLU A 22 24.72 -2.66 1.58
N GLU A 23 25.91 -2.35 1.07
CA GLU A 23 26.10 -1.96 -0.33
C GLU A 23 26.10 -3.19 -1.25
N PRO A 24 25.58 -3.08 -2.49
CA PRO A 24 25.68 -4.17 -3.46
C PRO A 24 27.15 -4.54 -3.72
N GLY A 25 27.45 -5.83 -3.72
CA GLY A 25 28.83 -6.33 -3.89
C GLY A 25 28.87 -7.83 -4.14
N GLU A 26 30.06 -8.44 -4.09
CA GLU A 26 30.29 -9.86 -4.41
C GLU A 26 30.56 -10.73 -3.16
N SER A 27 30.24 -10.24 -1.96
CA SER A 27 30.30 -11.06 -0.74
C SER A 27 29.22 -12.14 -0.74
N ASP A 28 29.40 -13.20 0.06
CA ASP A 28 28.41 -14.28 0.18
C ASP A 28 27.02 -13.75 0.55
N ALA A 29 26.95 -12.83 1.52
CA ALA A 29 25.70 -12.20 1.94
C ALA A 29 25.06 -11.35 0.83
N ALA A 30 25.87 -10.61 0.06
CA ALA A 30 25.35 -9.81 -1.05
C ALA A 30 24.85 -10.71 -2.19
N ASN A 31 25.52 -11.83 -2.45
CA ASN A 31 25.09 -12.81 -3.44
C ASN A 31 23.80 -13.52 -3.01
N GLU A 32 23.67 -13.88 -1.74
CA GLU A 32 22.42 -14.42 -1.18
C GLU A 32 21.24 -13.45 -1.38
N LEU A 33 21.45 -12.15 -1.10
CA LEU A 33 20.42 -11.13 -1.32
C LEU A 33 20.06 -11.00 -2.81
N LYS A 34 21.05 -11.00 -3.71
CA LYS A 34 20.80 -10.96 -5.17
C LYS A 34 19.97 -12.16 -5.63
N GLU A 35 20.26 -13.35 -5.14
CA GLU A 35 19.51 -14.57 -5.47
C GLU A 35 18.06 -14.46 -4.99
N LYS A 36 17.84 -14.01 -3.75
CA LYS A 36 16.49 -13.77 -3.21
C LYS A 36 15.72 -12.74 -4.05
N LEU A 37 16.34 -11.61 -4.39
CA LEU A 37 15.69 -10.58 -5.21
C LEU A 37 15.44 -11.04 -6.65
N THR A 38 16.32 -11.89 -7.20
CA THR A 38 16.09 -12.51 -8.52
C THR A 38 14.91 -13.49 -8.46
N ALA A 39 14.77 -14.26 -7.38
CA ALA A 39 13.60 -15.11 -7.17
C ALA A 39 12.31 -14.29 -6.99
N ALA A 40 12.38 -13.14 -6.32
CA ALA A 40 11.23 -12.27 -6.06
C ALA A 40 10.73 -11.52 -7.32
N PHE A 41 11.63 -11.08 -8.20
CA PHE A 41 11.28 -10.17 -9.32
C PHE A 41 11.77 -10.60 -10.71
N GLY A 42 12.72 -11.53 -10.81
CA GLY A 42 13.55 -11.70 -12.00
C GLY A 42 13.17 -12.85 -12.95
N THR A 43 12.30 -13.77 -12.51
CA THR A 43 11.95 -14.98 -13.25
C THR A 43 10.48 -14.99 -13.68
N ASP A 44 10.15 -15.83 -14.66
CA ASP A 44 8.77 -16.13 -15.05
C ASP A 44 7.95 -16.77 -13.92
N LYS A 45 8.61 -17.37 -12.93
CA LYS A 45 8.01 -17.96 -11.73
C LYS A 45 7.91 -16.99 -10.55
N SER A 46 8.41 -15.76 -10.70
CA SER A 46 8.44 -14.79 -9.62
C SER A 46 7.05 -14.23 -9.35
N LEU A 47 6.66 -14.14 -8.07
CA LEU A 47 5.41 -13.48 -7.68
C LEU A 47 5.43 -11.96 -7.94
N GLY A 48 6.61 -11.36 -8.15
CA GLY A 48 6.76 -9.91 -8.26
C GLY A 48 6.67 -9.21 -6.90
N ILE A 49 6.83 -9.94 -5.80
CA ILE A 49 6.64 -9.46 -4.42
C ILE A 49 7.81 -9.95 -3.56
N VAL A 50 8.24 -9.11 -2.62
CA VAL A 50 9.19 -9.45 -1.56
C VAL A 50 8.66 -8.97 -0.22
N ALA A 51 8.82 -9.79 0.82
CA ALA A 51 8.53 -9.41 2.20
C ALA A 51 9.84 -8.97 2.89
N ILE A 52 9.80 -7.81 3.55
CA ILE A 52 10.95 -7.27 4.29
C ILE A 52 10.68 -7.39 5.79
N ARG A 53 11.54 -8.14 6.49
CA ARG A 53 11.45 -8.34 7.94
C ARG A 53 12.47 -7.47 8.68
N GLY A 54 12.18 -7.16 9.95
CA GLY A 54 13.14 -6.49 10.83
C GLY A 54 13.32 -5.00 10.56
N VAL A 55 12.33 -4.35 9.90
CA VAL A 55 12.33 -2.90 9.71
C VAL A 55 12.15 -2.20 11.07
N PRO A 56 13.10 -1.36 11.52
CA PRO A 56 13.01 -0.69 12.82
C PRO A 56 11.75 0.17 12.94
N GLN A 57 11.12 0.16 14.12
CA GLN A 57 9.92 0.95 14.48
C GLN A 57 8.66 0.68 13.63
N PHE A 58 8.76 -0.09 12.54
CA PHE A 58 7.63 -0.35 11.64
C PHE A 58 6.43 -0.96 12.37
N LEU A 59 6.64 -2.00 13.17
CA LEU A 59 5.56 -2.69 13.87
C LEU A 59 4.88 -1.79 14.91
N GLU A 60 5.63 -0.98 15.64
CA GLU A 60 5.11 -0.03 16.64
C GLU A 60 4.22 1.01 15.96
N VAL A 61 4.77 1.76 14.99
CA VAL A 61 4.04 2.83 14.30
C VAL A 61 2.83 2.27 13.54
N ARG A 62 2.98 1.11 12.88
CA ARG A 62 1.86 0.43 12.21
C ARG A 62 0.73 0.09 13.19
N THR A 63 1.07 -0.40 14.37
CA THR A 63 0.08 -0.81 15.38
C THR A 63 -0.68 0.40 15.95
N GLU A 64 -0.03 1.56 16.00
CA GLU A 64 -0.67 2.80 16.44
C GLU A 64 -1.48 3.49 15.34
N PHE A 65 -0.98 3.48 14.09
CA PHE A 65 -1.59 4.21 12.98
C PHE A 65 -2.79 3.50 12.35
N LEU A 66 -2.69 2.20 12.05
CA LEU A 66 -3.74 1.50 11.30
C LEU A 66 -5.12 1.55 11.98
N PRO A 67 -5.25 1.40 13.32
CA PRO A 67 -6.55 1.58 13.99
C PRO A 67 -7.14 2.98 13.85
N MET A 68 -6.35 4.01 13.53
CA MET A 68 -6.88 5.35 13.28
C MET A 68 -7.70 5.43 12.00
N ALA A 69 -7.56 4.48 11.06
CA ALA A 69 -8.41 4.37 9.88
C ALA A 69 -9.89 4.24 10.26
N HIS A 70 -10.18 3.43 11.28
CA HIS A 70 -11.54 3.28 11.83
C HIS A 70 -12.06 4.63 12.34
N ARG A 71 -11.28 5.32 13.18
CA ARG A 71 -11.67 6.62 13.76
C ARG A 71 -11.96 7.66 12.67
N LEU A 72 -11.13 7.68 11.63
CA LEU A 72 -11.32 8.55 10.47
C LEU A 72 -12.61 8.22 9.73
N ALA A 73 -12.81 6.95 9.37
CA ALA A 73 -13.98 6.50 8.61
C ALA A 73 -15.32 6.74 9.35
N HIS A 74 -15.28 6.86 10.68
CA HIS A 74 -16.45 7.10 11.53
C HIS A 74 -16.62 8.56 11.98
N LEU A 75 -15.81 9.50 11.46
CA LEU A 75 -16.07 10.92 11.66
C LEU A 75 -17.41 11.34 11.03
N PRO A 76 -18.05 12.43 11.48
CA PRO A 76 -19.28 12.92 10.88
C PRO A 76 -19.13 13.10 9.36
N HIS A 77 -20.09 12.57 8.59
CA HIS A 77 -20.08 12.61 7.13
C HIS A 77 -19.82 14.02 6.57
N ASP A 78 -20.49 15.04 7.12
CA ASP A 78 -20.31 16.42 6.66
C ASP A 78 -18.89 16.94 6.89
N TYR A 79 -18.20 16.47 7.93
CA TYR A 79 -16.79 16.82 8.14
C TYR A 79 -15.89 16.11 7.12
N LEU A 80 -16.12 14.82 6.89
CA LEU A 80 -15.37 14.05 5.90
C LEU A 80 -15.51 14.66 4.50
N GLU A 81 -16.72 14.95 4.06
CA GLU A 81 -16.98 15.46 2.71
C GLU A 81 -16.58 16.93 2.52
N ASN A 82 -16.79 17.80 3.51
CA ASN A 82 -16.56 19.24 3.32
C ASN A 82 -15.15 19.68 3.71
N GLU A 83 -14.53 19.03 4.70
CA GLU A 83 -13.23 19.46 5.24
C GLU A 83 -12.08 18.55 4.81
N LEU A 84 -12.37 17.27 4.49
CA LEU A 84 -11.33 16.29 4.19
C LEU A 84 -11.31 15.80 2.74
N SER A 85 -12.34 16.03 1.94
CA SER A 85 -12.30 15.68 0.52
C SER A 85 -11.63 16.77 -0.32
N ASP A 86 -10.92 16.39 -1.38
CA ASP A 86 -10.38 17.32 -2.37
C ASP A 86 -10.90 17.05 -3.79
N PRO A 87 -12.09 17.57 -4.15
CA PRO A 87 -12.66 17.40 -5.49
C PRO A 87 -11.80 17.99 -6.61
N LYS A 88 -10.96 19.00 -6.32
CA LYS A 88 -10.14 19.69 -7.33
C LYS A 88 -9.06 18.79 -7.90
N THR A 89 -8.57 17.85 -7.09
CA THR A 89 -7.57 16.85 -7.50
C THR A 89 -8.21 15.52 -7.84
N LEU A 90 -9.54 15.46 -8.05
CA LEU A 90 -10.30 14.23 -8.21
C LEU A 90 -10.08 13.25 -7.03
N TYR A 91 -10.09 13.79 -5.80
CA TYR A 91 -9.93 13.02 -4.57
C TYR A 91 -8.58 12.27 -4.49
N ASN A 92 -7.52 12.82 -5.11
CA ASN A 92 -6.17 12.27 -5.00
C ASN A 92 -5.44 12.71 -3.71
N ALA A 93 -6.08 13.55 -2.89
CA ALA A 93 -5.72 13.82 -1.51
C ALA A 93 -6.97 13.81 -0.62
N GLY A 94 -6.78 13.46 0.64
CA GLY A 94 -7.83 13.44 1.65
C GLY A 94 -8.81 12.28 1.49
N TRP A 95 -10.04 12.48 1.98
CA TRP A 95 -11.10 11.48 2.03
C TRP A 95 -11.72 11.19 0.66
N SER A 96 -12.02 9.92 0.43
CA SER A 96 -12.72 9.42 -0.75
C SER A 96 -13.52 8.16 -0.40
N HIS A 97 -14.84 8.24 -0.52
CA HIS A 97 -15.76 7.12 -0.30
C HIS A 97 -16.93 7.21 -1.28
N GLY A 98 -17.28 6.10 -1.95
CA GLY A 98 -18.33 6.09 -2.99
C GLY A 98 -18.01 6.91 -4.25
N LYS A 99 -16.76 7.38 -4.41
CA LYS A 99 -16.32 8.14 -5.60
C LYS A 99 -15.74 7.25 -6.70
N GLU A 100 -15.19 6.09 -6.33
CA GLU A 100 -14.76 5.04 -7.26
C GLU A 100 -15.97 4.20 -7.69
N LYS A 101 -15.98 3.76 -8.95
CA LYS A 101 -17.01 2.85 -9.47
C LYS A 101 -16.45 1.44 -9.55
N LEU A 102 -17.18 0.47 -9.02
CA LEU A 102 -16.97 -0.95 -9.30
C LEU A 102 -18.06 -1.37 -10.31
N GLY A 103 -17.71 -1.41 -11.60
CA GLY A 103 -18.70 -1.51 -12.68
C GLY A 103 -19.58 -0.26 -12.77
N ASP A 104 -20.91 -0.44 -12.72
CA ASP A 104 -21.89 0.66 -12.81
C ASP A 104 -22.31 1.24 -11.45
N LYS A 105 -21.85 0.67 -10.33
CA LYS A 105 -22.26 1.06 -8.97
C LYS A 105 -21.12 1.76 -8.20
N PRO A 106 -21.42 2.78 -7.39
CA PRO A 106 -20.46 3.35 -6.43
C PRO A 106 -19.95 2.28 -5.45
N ASP A 107 -18.64 2.25 -5.20
CA ASP A 107 -18.04 1.40 -4.17
C ASP A 107 -18.19 2.08 -2.79
N THR A 108 -19.19 1.65 -2.02
CA THR A 108 -19.43 2.12 -0.64
C THR A 108 -18.87 1.17 0.41
N ALA A 109 -18.31 0.02 0.03
CA ALA A 109 -17.75 -0.95 0.96
C ALA A 109 -16.34 -0.54 1.43
N LYS A 110 -15.76 0.51 0.84
CA LYS A 110 -14.38 0.93 1.09
C LYS A 110 -14.23 2.45 1.17
N GLY A 111 -13.72 2.92 2.30
CA GLY A 111 -13.20 4.28 2.46
C GLY A 111 -11.71 4.34 2.11
N SER A 112 -11.29 5.38 1.41
CA SER A 112 -9.88 5.68 1.12
C SER A 112 -9.52 7.05 1.67
N PHE A 113 -8.34 7.15 2.27
CA PHE A 113 -7.72 8.43 2.61
C PHE A 113 -6.35 8.52 1.95
N TYR A 114 -6.20 9.47 1.04
CA TYR A 114 -4.99 9.67 0.26
C TYR A 114 -4.13 10.77 0.88
N PHE A 115 -2.82 10.54 0.93
CA PHE A 115 -1.88 11.50 1.47
C PHE A 115 -0.49 11.23 0.89
N ASN A 116 0.37 12.23 0.93
CA ASN A 116 1.78 12.09 0.68
C ASN A 116 2.53 12.05 2.02
N PRO A 117 3.17 10.94 2.39
CA PRO A 117 3.88 10.83 3.67
C PRO A 117 5.20 11.61 3.72
N LEU A 118 5.70 12.10 2.58
CA LEU A 118 7.02 12.75 2.48
C LEU A 118 6.92 14.27 2.49
N SER A 119 5.86 14.84 1.93
CA SER A 119 5.66 16.28 1.81
C SER A 119 4.17 16.63 1.76
N ASP A 120 3.76 17.68 2.46
CA ASP A 120 2.37 18.18 2.39
C ASP A 120 2.07 18.95 1.12
N GLN A 121 3.11 19.45 0.45
CA GLN A 121 3.00 20.26 -0.76
C GLN A 121 4.05 19.79 -1.75
N PRO A 122 3.88 18.59 -2.35
CA PRO A 122 4.84 18.07 -3.31
C PRO A 122 4.94 18.98 -4.54
N GLY A 123 6.11 18.99 -5.18
CA GLY A 123 6.41 19.82 -6.35
C GLY A 123 6.53 21.31 -6.04
N THR A 124 6.76 22.11 -7.08
CA THR A 124 6.71 23.57 -7.00
C THR A 124 5.27 24.07 -7.15
N PRO A 125 4.95 25.32 -6.77
CA PRO A 125 3.64 25.92 -7.04
C PRO A 125 3.22 25.79 -8.51
N GLU A 126 4.15 26.01 -9.45
CA GLU A 126 3.89 25.92 -10.88
C GLU A 126 3.52 24.48 -11.31
N LEU A 127 4.20 23.47 -10.76
CA LEU A 127 3.88 22.07 -11.04
C LEU A 127 2.54 21.65 -10.45
N ARG A 128 2.16 22.20 -9.29
CA ARG A 128 0.83 21.95 -8.70
C ARG A 128 -0.29 22.58 -9.53
N ASP A 129 -0.07 23.79 -10.02
CA ASP A 129 -1.05 24.45 -10.89
C ASP A 129 -1.17 23.75 -12.24
N GLN A 130 -0.05 23.30 -12.82
CA GLN A 130 -0.03 22.62 -14.12
C GLN A 130 -0.54 21.17 -14.03
N PHE A 131 -0.24 20.46 -12.93
CA PHE A 131 -0.54 19.05 -12.75
C PHE A 131 -1.17 18.75 -11.38
N PRO A 132 -2.36 19.30 -11.06
CA PRO A 132 -2.95 19.24 -9.73
C PRO A 132 -3.23 17.80 -9.26
N LEU A 133 -3.59 16.89 -10.17
CA LEU A 133 -3.81 15.46 -9.85
C LEU A 133 -2.50 14.73 -9.52
N SER A 134 -1.37 15.22 -10.04
CA SER A 134 -0.06 14.64 -9.82
C SER A 134 0.62 15.18 -8.57
N TYR A 135 0.30 16.40 -8.15
CA TYR A 135 0.89 17.06 -6.99
C TYR A 135 -0.20 17.63 -6.07
N PRO A 136 -1.13 16.79 -5.59
CA PRO A 136 -2.14 17.27 -4.66
C PRO A 136 -1.47 17.64 -3.33
N CYS A 137 -1.93 18.72 -2.69
CA CYS A 137 -1.55 19.02 -1.31
C CYS A 137 -2.29 18.10 -0.36
N ASN A 138 -1.66 17.74 0.76
CA ASN A 138 -2.32 16.95 1.79
C ASN A 138 -3.49 17.70 2.42
N VAL A 139 -4.53 16.97 2.78
CA VAL A 139 -5.70 17.47 3.51
C VAL A 139 -5.83 16.64 4.79
N TRP A 140 -5.29 17.13 5.90
CA TRP A 140 -5.22 16.38 7.16
C TRP A 140 -6.44 16.62 8.06
N PRO A 141 -6.88 15.61 8.85
CA PRO A 141 -7.88 15.81 9.89
C PRO A 141 -7.40 16.79 10.96
N ASP A 142 -8.34 17.50 11.56
CA ASP A 142 -8.08 18.40 12.67
C ASP A 142 -7.52 17.61 13.87
N GLU A 143 -6.43 18.10 14.44
CA GLU A 143 -5.73 17.48 15.57
C GLU A 143 -6.65 17.22 16.78
N ARG A 144 -7.70 18.01 16.96
CA ARG A 144 -8.69 17.81 18.05
C ARG A 144 -9.65 16.67 17.77
N LYS A 145 -9.82 16.27 16.50
CA LYS A 145 -10.69 15.15 16.10
C LYS A 145 -9.95 13.83 16.11
N ILE A 146 -8.73 13.80 15.58
CA ILE A 146 -7.87 12.61 15.58
C ILE A 146 -6.43 13.03 15.92
N PRO A 147 -6.11 13.16 17.22
CA PRO A 147 -4.77 13.58 17.65
C PRO A 147 -3.67 12.66 17.11
N GLY A 148 -2.61 13.27 16.57
CA GLY A 148 -1.42 12.59 16.08
C GLY A 148 -1.58 11.87 14.74
N PHE A 149 -2.72 12.00 14.04
CA PHE A 149 -2.97 11.29 12.79
C PHE A 149 -1.92 11.59 11.72
N GLU A 150 -1.66 12.88 11.47
CA GLU A 150 -0.68 13.33 10.48
C GLU A 150 0.72 12.79 10.79
N VAL A 151 1.16 12.92 12.05
CA VAL A 151 2.48 12.48 12.50
C VAL A 151 2.64 10.98 12.27
N LYS A 152 1.67 10.17 12.70
CA LYS A 152 1.74 8.70 12.56
C LYS A 152 1.63 8.24 11.11
N ALA A 153 0.85 8.93 10.28
CA ALA A 153 0.77 8.67 8.84
C ALA A 153 2.12 8.91 8.15
N LYS A 154 2.77 10.04 8.46
CA LYS A 154 4.10 10.40 7.93
C LYS A 154 5.18 9.47 8.47
N ASP A 155 5.15 9.12 9.75
CA ASP A 155 6.11 8.18 10.35
C ASP A 155 6.07 6.83 9.64
N LEU A 156 4.87 6.23 9.48
CA LEU A 156 4.73 4.94 8.82
C LEU A 156 5.20 5.01 7.36
N GLY A 157 4.73 6.01 6.62
CA GLY A 157 5.08 6.17 5.21
C GLY A 157 6.57 6.47 5.00
N SER A 158 7.21 7.24 5.89
CA SER A 158 8.65 7.50 5.86
C SER A 158 9.47 6.24 6.14
N ILE A 159 9.06 5.41 7.11
CA ILE A 159 9.70 4.12 7.39
C ILE A 159 9.65 3.22 6.16
N MET A 160 8.47 3.09 5.54
CA MET A 160 8.28 2.28 4.33
C MET A 160 9.08 2.83 3.15
N HIS A 161 9.09 4.14 2.96
CA HIS A 161 9.88 4.81 1.91
C HIS A 161 11.38 4.55 2.08
N LYS A 162 11.94 4.63 3.29
CA LYS A 162 13.34 4.30 3.54
C LYS A 162 13.68 2.86 3.16
N ALA A 163 12.78 1.92 3.43
CA ALA A 163 12.97 0.53 2.99
C ALA A 163 12.94 0.39 1.46
N VAL A 164 12.02 1.09 0.79
CA VAL A 164 11.94 1.16 -0.68
C VAL A 164 13.21 1.76 -1.28
N VAL A 165 13.75 2.84 -0.70
CA VAL A 165 15.00 3.47 -1.16
C VAL A 165 16.18 2.51 -1.02
N ARG A 166 16.29 1.75 0.07
CA ARG A 166 17.38 0.76 0.18
C ARG A 166 17.17 -0.43 -0.75
N LEU A 167 15.93 -0.90 -0.93
CA LEU A 167 15.60 -1.95 -1.87
C LEU A 167 15.93 -1.56 -3.32
N SER A 168 15.64 -0.32 -3.73
CA SER A 168 15.89 0.13 -5.09
C SER A 168 17.37 0.15 -5.47
N LEU A 169 18.28 0.39 -4.51
CA LEU A 169 19.72 0.26 -4.73
C LEU A 169 20.13 -1.15 -5.19
N HIS A 170 19.56 -2.18 -4.54
CA HIS A 170 19.83 -3.57 -4.88
C HIS A 170 19.15 -3.99 -6.19
N ILE A 171 17.95 -3.45 -6.47
CA ILE A 171 17.27 -3.64 -7.77
C ILE A 171 18.10 -3.02 -8.91
N ASP A 172 18.63 -1.81 -8.71
CA ASP A 172 19.52 -1.15 -9.69
C ASP A 172 20.75 -2.01 -10.00
N ALA A 173 21.36 -2.63 -8.98
CA ALA A 173 22.51 -3.51 -9.17
C ALA A 173 22.17 -4.75 -10.02
N LEU A 174 20.99 -5.35 -9.81
CA LEU A 174 20.50 -6.46 -10.64
C LEU A 174 20.24 -6.00 -12.09
N ALA A 175 19.60 -4.84 -12.26
CA ALA A 175 19.31 -4.27 -13.56
C ALA A 175 20.61 -3.95 -14.33
N LYS A 176 21.59 -3.32 -13.67
CA LYS A 176 22.92 -3.02 -14.25
C LYS A 176 23.65 -4.29 -14.65
N LYS A 177 23.64 -5.34 -13.82
CA LYS A 177 24.26 -6.64 -14.16
C LYS A 177 23.64 -7.25 -15.42
N ARG A 178 22.33 -7.10 -15.61
CA ARG A 178 21.60 -7.68 -16.76
C ARG A 178 21.71 -6.84 -18.03
N LEU A 179 21.69 -5.52 -17.92
CA LEU A 179 21.56 -4.59 -19.04
C LEU A 179 22.88 -3.88 -19.40
N GLY A 180 23.91 -4.00 -18.55
CA GLY A 180 25.20 -3.36 -18.75
C GLY A 180 25.09 -1.84 -18.87
N GLU A 181 25.80 -1.26 -19.83
CA GLU A 181 25.83 0.20 -20.04
C GLU A 181 24.51 0.82 -20.49
N SER A 182 23.54 0.01 -20.95
CA SER A 182 22.20 0.49 -21.30
C SER A 182 21.38 0.93 -20.07
N TYR A 183 21.81 0.55 -18.87
CA TYR A 183 21.17 0.97 -17.62
C TYR A 183 22.02 2.02 -16.91
N ALA A 184 21.40 3.15 -16.59
CA ALA A 184 22.06 4.25 -15.89
C ALA A 184 22.31 3.88 -14.42
N ASP A 185 23.49 4.23 -13.93
CA ASP A 185 23.89 3.85 -12.57
C ASP A 185 23.01 4.51 -11.51
N HIS A 186 22.50 3.65 -10.61
CA HIS A 186 21.65 4.03 -9.48
C HIS A 186 20.38 4.80 -9.89
N MET A 187 19.81 4.48 -11.07
CA MET A 187 18.66 5.20 -11.62
C MET A 187 17.44 5.14 -10.70
N LEU A 188 16.98 3.95 -10.29
CA LEU A 188 15.80 3.85 -9.43
C LEU A 188 16.11 4.37 -8.02
N TYR A 189 17.29 4.08 -7.49
CA TYR A 189 17.77 4.55 -6.19
C TYR A 189 17.73 6.07 -6.09
N LYS A 190 18.35 6.78 -7.03
CA LYS A 190 18.36 8.25 -7.05
C LYS A 190 16.95 8.81 -7.13
N GLN A 191 16.07 8.19 -7.91
CA GLN A 191 14.70 8.64 -8.12
C GLN A 191 13.86 8.43 -6.84
N MET A 192 13.99 7.28 -6.19
CA MET A 192 13.31 7.02 -4.92
C MET A 192 13.86 7.88 -3.79
N GLN A 193 15.16 8.17 -3.76
CA GLN A 193 15.77 9.03 -2.75
C GLN A 193 15.36 10.50 -2.89
N ALA A 194 15.29 11.00 -4.13
CA ALA A 194 15.02 12.41 -4.41
C ALA A 194 13.52 12.73 -4.52
N THR A 195 12.64 11.73 -4.59
CA THR A 195 11.21 11.99 -4.72
C THR A 195 10.67 12.68 -3.48
N ASP A 196 9.94 13.77 -3.70
CA ASP A 196 9.06 14.41 -2.73
C ASP A 196 7.60 13.98 -2.94
N LYS A 197 7.35 13.18 -3.98
CA LYS A 197 6.04 12.67 -4.38
C LYS A 197 5.95 11.18 -4.09
N ALA A 198 5.24 10.85 -3.01
CA ALA A 198 4.76 9.50 -2.73
C ALA A 198 3.25 9.55 -2.53
N LYS A 199 2.54 8.49 -2.91
CA LYS A 199 1.09 8.38 -2.72
C LYS A 199 0.80 7.28 -1.70
N GLY A 200 0.54 7.70 -0.47
CA GLY A 200 -0.05 6.88 0.58
C GLY A 200 -1.56 6.76 0.37
N ARG A 201 -2.08 5.57 0.65
CA ARG A 201 -3.51 5.26 0.64
C ARG A 201 -3.83 4.45 1.90
N LEU A 202 -4.49 5.08 2.87
CA LEU A 202 -5.07 4.38 4.01
C LEU A 202 -6.44 3.87 3.61
N LEU A 203 -6.67 2.57 3.81
CA LEU A 203 -7.90 1.89 3.41
C LEU A 203 -8.66 1.45 4.64
N TYR A 204 -9.97 1.68 4.63
CA TYR A 204 -10.91 1.12 5.59
C TYR A 204 -11.99 0.36 4.83
N TYR A 205 -12.16 -0.92 5.13
CA TYR A 205 -13.20 -1.76 4.55
C TYR A 205 -14.34 -1.90 5.56
N PHE A 206 -15.53 -1.43 5.19
CA PHE A 206 -16.71 -1.50 6.04
C PHE A 206 -17.27 -2.93 6.04
N PRO A 207 -17.88 -3.39 7.15
CA PRO A 207 -18.63 -4.63 7.16
C PRO A 207 -19.72 -4.63 6.08
N ILE A 208 -19.81 -5.72 5.32
CA ILE A 208 -20.91 -5.93 4.37
C ILE A 208 -22.02 -6.68 5.09
N GLU A 209 -23.22 -6.09 5.19
CA GLU A 209 -24.37 -6.80 5.73
C GLU A 209 -24.83 -7.89 4.75
N SER A 210 -25.22 -9.06 5.27
CA SER A 210 -25.62 -10.23 4.46
C SER A 210 -26.75 -9.96 3.45
N SER A 211 -27.55 -8.89 3.64
CA SER A 211 -28.57 -8.47 2.69
C SER A 211 -28.01 -7.82 1.41
N ASP A 212 -26.87 -7.15 1.48
CA ASP A 212 -26.27 -6.46 0.32
C ASP A 212 -25.60 -7.44 -0.65
N ALA A 213 -25.14 -8.60 -0.17
CA ALA A 213 -24.65 -9.71 -0.99
C ALA A 213 -25.74 -10.29 -1.91
N SER A 214 -27.03 -10.04 -1.61
CA SER A 214 -28.17 -10.52 -2.40
C SER A 214 -28.74 -9.48 -3.38
N ALA A 215 -28.31 -8.21 -3.30
CA ALA A 215 -28.75 -7.11 -4.15
C ALA A 215 -27.89 -6.95 -5.44
N SER A 216 -26.75 -7.64 -5.51
CA SER A 216 -26.11 -8.02 -6.77
C SER A 216 -26.80 -9.27 -7.30
N GLY A 217 -27.84 -9.10 -8.14
CA GLY A 217 -28.63 -10.19 -8.74
C GLY A 217 -27.88 -11.14 -9.68
N GLU A 218 -26.57 -11.28 -9.54
CA GLU A 218 -25.81 -12.40 -10.08
C GLU A 218 -25.66 -13.43 -8.97
N LYS A 219 -25.86 -14.71 -9.30
CA LYS A 219 -25.42 -15.79 -8.43
C LYS A 219 -23.95 -15.52 -8.11
N VAL A 220 -23.67 -15.12 -6.88
CA VAL A 220 -22.31 -15.08 -6.33
C VAL A 220 -21.86 -16.54 -6.35
N SER A 221 -21.26 -16.96 -7.46
CA SER A 221 -20.34 -18.09 -7.42
C SER A 221 -19.34 -17.72 -6.35
N ALA A 222 -19.10 -18.62 -5.40
CA ALA A 222 -18.13 -18.50 -4.32
C ALA A 222 -16.67 -18.48 -4.84
N SER A 223 -16.42 -17.71 -5.90
CA SER A 223 -15.15 -17.44 -6.53
C SER A 223 -15.06 -15.92 -6.64
N GLU A 224 -14.33 -15.32 -5.70
CA GLU A 224 -13.80 -13.96 -5.75
C GLU A 224 -14.75 -12.83 -5.27
N ASP A 225 -15.01 -12.80 -3.95
CA ASP A 225 -15.37 -11.57 -3.23
C ASP A 225 -14.20 -10.56 -3.35
N SER A 226 -14.18 -9.76 -4.42
CA SER A 226 -13.15 -8.74 -4.57
C SER A 226 -13.69 -7.39 -4.09
N TRP A 227 -13.36 -7.01 -2.84
CA TRP A 227 -13.49 -5.63 -2.34
C TRP A 227 -12.69 -4.61 -3.18
N ILE A 228 -11.83 -5.11 -4.07
CA ILE A 228 -11.10 -4.33 -5.06
C ILE A 228 -10.93 -5.15 -6.34
N GLY A 229 -11.28 -4.55 -7.48
CA GLY A 229 -11.07 -5.18 -8.77
C GLY A 229 -9.58 -5.36 -9.08
N TRP A 230 -9.28 -6.33 -9.94
CA TRP A 230 -7.93 -6.60 -10.43
C TRP A 230 -7.32 -5.37 -11.13
N HIS A 231 -6.14 -4.95 -10.68
CA HIS A 231 -5.41 -3.82 -11.28
C HIS A 231 -3.91 -3.91 -11.00
N ASN A 232 -3.14 -3.12 -11.75
CA ASN A 232 -1.76 -2.81 -11.43
C ASN A 232 -1.70 -1.39 -10.86
N ASP A 233 -0.82 -1.18 -9.88
CA ASP A 233 -0.52 0.17 -9.41
C ASP A 233 0.26 0.98 -10.45
N SER A 234 0.19 2.30 -10.34
CA SER A 234 0.74 3.26 -11.31
C SER A 234 2.12 3.83 -10.91
N GLY A 235 2.79 3.23 -9.91
CA GLY A 235 4.11 3.63 -9.42
C GLY A 235 5.25 2.70 -9.85
N PHE A 236 6.48 3.03 -9.45
CA PHE A 236 7.64 2.15 -9.65
C PHE A 236 7.65 0.95 -8.70
N LEU A 237 7.30 1.20 -7.44
CA LEU A 237 7.24 0.22 -6.36
C LEU A 237 6.05 0.55 -5.46
N THR A 238 5.29 -0.48 -5.07
CA THR A 238 4.26 -0.38 -4.04
C THR A 238 4.77 -1.05 -2.77
N ALA A 239 4.69 -0.34 -1.66
CA ALA A 239 4.94 -0.90 -0.34
C ALA A 239 3.61 -1.05 0.40
N LEU A 240 3.31 -2.25 0.88
CA LEU A 240 2.11 -2.55 1.66
C LEU A 240 2.49 -2.74 3.13
N ALA A 241 1.77 -2.06 4.02
CA ALA A 241 1.98 -2.21 5.46
C ALA A 241 1.38 -3.52 6.02
N GLY A 242 0.61 -4.25 5.21
CA GLY A 242 -0.20 -5.39 5.63
C GLY A 242 -1.48 -4.96 6.37
N ASP A 243 -2.49 -5.81 6.30
CA ASP A 243 -3.83 -5.60 6.86
C ASP A 243 -3.90 -5.74 8.39
N MET A 244 -4.83 -5.01 8.99
CA MET A 244 -5.20 -5.16 10.40
C MET A 244 -6.72 -5.26 10.48
N TYR A 245 -7.20 -6.23 11.25
CA TYR A 245 -8.62 -6.45 11.47
C TYR A 245 -9.01 -5.74 12.75
N VAL A 246 -10.11 -4.99 12.67
CA VAL A 246 -10.67 -4.27 13.79
C VAL A 246 -12.16 -4.56 13.88
N ASN A 247 -12.72 -4.52 15.08
CA ASN A 247 -14.14 -4.60 15.29
C ASN A 247 -14.76 -3.23 14.93
N ASP A 248 -15.64 -3.20 13.94
CA ASP A 248 -16.23 -1.96 13.39
C ASP A 248 -17.04 -1.16 14.42
N GLU A 249 -17.63 -1.80 15.42
CA GLU A 249 -18.38 -1.10 16.47
C GLU A 249 -17.46 -0.37 17.47
N THR A 250 -16.26 -0.91 17.70
CA THR A 250 -15.38 -0.46 18.80
C THR A 250 -14.04 0.12 18.34
N GLY A 251 -13.64 -0.12 17.09
CA GLY A 251 -12.34 0.21 16.52
C GLY A 251 -11.17 -0.56 17.13
N GLN A 252 -11.43 -1.59 17.95
CA GLN A 252 -10.38 -2.37 18.61
C GLN A 252 -9.85 -3.48 17.70
N PRO A 253 -8.53 -3.76 17.71
CA PRO A 253 -7.96 -4.88 16.96
C PRO A 253 -8.61 -6.22 17.33
N ILE A 254 -8.88 -7.05 16.33
CA ILE A 254 -9.43 -8.40 16.50
C ILE A 254 -8.27 -9.40 16.67
N ASP A 255 -8.45 -10.37 17.57
CA ASP A 255 -7.52 -11.49 17.72
C ASP A 255 -7.46 -12.31 16.43
N LYS A 256 -6.25 -12.65 15.98
CA LYS A 256 -6.05 -13.38 14.73
C LYS A 256 -6.79 -14.72 14.66
N SER A 257 -7.01 -15.37 15.80
CA SER A 257 -7.75 -16.64 15.89
C SER A 257 -9.24 -16.50 15.57
N LEU A 258 -9.78 -15.28 15.58
CA LEU A 258 -11.19 -14.98 15.31
C LEU A 258 -11.41 -14.48 13.87
N ILE A 259 -10.34 -14.30 13.09
CA ILE A 259 -10.42 -13.84 11.70
C ILE A 259 -10.77 -15.04 10.83
N ASP A 260 -11.74 -14.86 9.93
CA ASP A 260 -12.04 -15.83 8.89
C ASP A 260 -10.76 -16.10 8.04
N PRO A 261 -10.28 -17.35 7.93
CA PRO A 261 -9.12 -17.68 7.11
C PRO A 261 -9.26 -17.30 5.62
N ALA A 262 -10.49 -17.11 5.14
CA ALA A 262 -10.80 -16.65 3.79
C ALA A 262 -10.88 -15.11 3.67
N ALA A 263 -10.75 -14.37 4.77
CA ALA A 263 -10.66 -12.92 4.76
C ALA A 263 -9.21 -12.46 4.55
N GLY A 264 -9.06 -11.38 3.79
CA GLY A 264 -7.80 -10.65 3.65
C GLY A 264 -7.45 -10.26 2.23
N LEU A 265 -6.27 -9.66 2.11
CA LEU A 265 -5.69 -9.30 0.82
C LEU A 265 -4.77 -10.44 0.36
N TYR A 266 -5.12 -11.06 -0.76
CA TYR A 266 -4.35 -12.13 -1.36
C TYR A 266 -3.53 -11.60 -2.53
N ALA A 267 -2.25 -11.96 -2.56
CA ALA A 267 -1.44 -11.87 -3.76
C ALA A 267 -1.61 -13.17 -4.56
N VAL A 268 -1.90 -13.05 -5.84
CA VAL A 268 -2.17 -14.17 -6.74
C VAL A 268 -1.28 -14.04 -7.96
N ASN A 269 -0.75 -15.16 -8.43
CA ASN A 269 -0.01 -15.20 -9.69
C ASN A 269 -0.97 -15.10 -10.88
N ARG A 270 -0.41 -14.76 -12.05
CA ARG A 270 -1.14 -14.75 -13.33
C ARG A 270 -0.95 -16.06 -14.07
#